data_AF-A0A7K1U795-F1
#
_entry.id   AF-A0A7K1U795-F1
#
_cell.length_a   1.000
_cell.length_b   1.000
_cell.length_c   1.000
_cell.angle_alpha   90.00
_cell.angle_beta   90.00
_cell.angle_gamma   90.00
#
_symmetry.space_group_name_H-M   'P 1'
#
loop_
_entity.id
_entity.type
_entity.pdbx_description
1 polymer ?
#
loop_
_entity_poly.entity_id
_entity_poly.type
_entity_poly.pdbx_seq_one_letter_code
_entity_poly.pdbx_strand_id
1 'polypeptide(L)'
;MENQSLDPNLGAASETELFNDPNCTITIVNTGPINNYHVPSPANIQDATDAISQLVFADIWRLPPFRISVRTVRLDVQGAIAGGGRNWQVQINGISGASTISAIIVQGNLATASTEERRAYVQRMVRNALVQSLNTARSMDVNGPCR
;
A
#
# COMPACT_ATOMS: atom_id res chain seq x y z
N MET A 1 29.26 46.13 21.70
CA MET A 1 29.66 44.79 21.21
C MET A 1 28.45 43.90 21.37
N GLU A 2 27.72 43.75 20.27
CA GLU A 2 26.54 42.90 20.15
C GLU A 2 26.91 41.44 20.37
N ASN A 3 26.13 40.75 21.19
CA ASN A 3 26.18 39.30 21.31
C ASN A 3 24.91 38.74 20.64
N GLN A 4 25.05 38.40 19.35
CA GLN A 4 24.06 37.60 18.63
C GLN A 4 24.28 36.13 19.02
N SER A 5 23.25 35.48 19.57
CA SER A 5 23.24 34.04 19.79
C SER A 5 21.86 33.48 19.45
N LEU A 6 21.70 33.23 18.15
CA LEU A 6 21.10 32.03 17.54
C LEU A 6 19.85 31.45 18.19
N ASP A 7 18.68 31.77 17.62
CA ASP A 7 17.46 30.99 17.71
C ASP A 7 17.63 29.61 17.05
N PRO A 8 17.46 28.48 17.76
CA PRO A 8 17.40 27.15 17.16
C PRO A 8 15.94 26.81 16.86
N ASN A 9 15.35 27.41 15.83
CA ASN A 9 14.07 26.93 15.31
C ASN A 9 14.00 27.02 13.79
N LEU A 10 14.95 26.35 13.14
CA LEU A 10 14.93 26.05 11.72
C LEU A 10 14.42 24.61 11.53
N GLY A 11 13.21 24.49 10.99
CA GLY A 11 12.90 23.40 10.06
C GLY A 11 12.14 22.19 10.59
N ALA A 12 11.07 22.37 11.36
CA ALA A 12 9.98 21.39 11.37
C ALA A 12 9.01 21.71 10.21
N ALA A 13 9.48 21.57 8.98
CA ALA A 13 8.64 21.68 7.80
C ALA A 13 7.93 20.34 7.54
N SER A 14 6.66 20.30 7.97
CA SER A 14 5.54 19.64 7.27
C SER A 14 5.71 18.15 6.87
N GLU A 15 5.47 17.24 7.83
CA GLU A 15 4.95 15.92 7.47
C GLU A 15 3.56 16.11 6.83
N THR A 16 3.48 15.90 5.52
CA THR A 16 2.32 16.02 4.60
C THR A 16 2.37 17.27 3.71
N GLU A 17 3.46 17.49 2.96
CA GLU A 17 3.27 18.07 1.63
C GLU A 17 2.40 17.10 0.82
N LEU A 18 1.15 17.51 0.56
CA LEU A 18 0.30 16.92 -0.45
C LEU A 18 1.13 16.82 -1.73
N PHE A 19 1.45 15.59 -2.16
CA PHE A 19 2.10 15.37 -3.45
C PHE A 19 1.17 15.94 -4.53
N ASN A 20 1.58 17.06 -5.12
CA ASN A 20 0.79 17.82 -6.07
C ASN A 20 1.47 17.77 -7.43
N ASP A 21 1.28 16.65 -8.13
CA ASP A 21 1.69 16.47 -9.52
C ASP A 21 0.44 16.24 -10.38
N PRO A 22 0.07 17.16 -11.27
CA PRO A 22 -1.12 17.00 -12.10
C PRO A 22 -1.04 15.81 -13.07
N ASN A 23 0.16 15.28 -13.32
CA ASN A 23 0.36 14.08 -14.14
C ASN A 23 0.44 12.78 -13.33
N CYS A 24 0.34 12.88 -12.00
CA CYS A 24 0.35 11.74 -11.09
C CYS A 24 -0.64 11.93 -9.94
N THR A 25 -1.89 11.60 -10.21
CA THR A 25 -3.03 11.72 -9.27
C THR A 25 -3.64 10.34 -9.08
N ILE A 26 -3.53 9.80 -7.86
CA ILE A 26 -4.00 8.45 -7.55
C ILE A 26 -5.19 8.55 -6.58
N THR A 27 -6.23 7.77 -6.85
CA THR A 27 -7.40 7.60 -5.99
C THR A 27 -7.46 6.17 -5.46
N ILE A 28 -8.05 6.02 -4.28
CA ILE A 28 -8.34 4.72 -3.65
C ILE A 28 -9.86 4.62 -3.54
N VAL A 29 -10.45 3.65 -4.22
CA VAL A 29 -11.90 3.48 -4.31
C VAL A 29 -12.31 2.17 -3.63
N ASN A 30 -13.29 2.23 -2.74
CA ASN A 30 -13.88 1.02 -2.16
C ASN A 30 -14.70 0.28 -3.24
N THR A 31 -14.40 -0.99 -3.45
CA THR A 31 -15.05 -1.85 -4.46
C THR A 31 -15.99 -2.91 -3.88
N GLY A 32 -16.19 -2.91 -2.56
CA GLY A 32 -17.10 -3.82 -1.87
C GLY A 32 -16.43 -4.64 -0.77
N PRO A 33 -17.14 -5.61 -0.18
CA PRO A 33 -16.58 -6.53 0.82
C PRO A 33 -15.36 -7.31 0.27
N ILE A 34 -14.47 -7.72 1.17
CA ILE A 34 -13.42 -8.70 0.85
C ILE A 34 -14.08 -10.08 0.70
N ASN A 35 -13.85 -10.73 -0.45
CA ASN A 35 -14.24 -12.13 -0.63
C ASN A 35 -13.39 -13.02 0.28
N ASN A 36 -14.00 -14.03 0.92
CA ASN A 36 -13.31 -14.92 1.86
C ASN A 36 -12.64 -14.18 3.04
N TYR A 37 -13.29 -13.11 3.50
CA TYR A 37 -12.82 -12.32 4.63
C TYR A 37 -12.74 -13.16 5.92
N HIS A 38 -11.64 -13.00 6.64
CA HIS A 38 -11.45 -13.52 7.99
C HIS A 38 -11.32 -12.35 8.96
N VAL A 39 -11.92 -12.43 10.15
CA VAL A 39 -11.76 -11.38 11.16
C VAL A 39 -10.36 -11.50 11.79
N PRO A 40 -9.45 -10.52 11.61
CA PRO A 40 -8.10 -10.61 12.14
C PRO A 40 -8.07 -10.41 13.66
N SER A 41 -7.15 -11.09 14.33
CA SER A 41 -6.75 -10.73 15.70
C SER A 41 -5.86 -9.47 15.70
N PRO A 42 -5.66 -8.80 16.86
CA PRO A 42 -4.72 -7.68 16.95
C PRO A 42 -3.30 -8.01 16.49
N ALA A 43 -2.83 -9.25 16.75
CA ALA A 43 -1.53 -9.71 16.27
C ALA A 43 -1.48 -9.81 14.74
N ASN A 44 -2.56 -10.27 14.09
CA ASN A 44 -2.61 -10.30 12.63
C ASN A 44 -2.61 -8.89 12.02
N ILE A 45 -3.27 -7.92 12.66
CA ILE A 45 -3.28 -6.52 12.20
C ILE A 45 -1.87 -5.93 12.27
N GLN A 46 -1.15 -6.16 13.37
CA GLN A 46 0.24 -5.70 13.51
C GLN A 46 1.15 -6.35 12.47
N ASP A 47 1.13 -7.68 12.38
CA ASP A 47 1.97 -8.41 11.43
C ASP A 47 1.64 -8.05 9.96
N ALA A 48 0.37 -7.74 9.66
CA ALA A 48 -0.06 -7.24 8.35
C ALA A 48 0.51 -5.86 8.06
N THR A 49 0.47 -4.95 9.04
CA THR A 49 1.07 -3.62 8.93
C THR A 49 2.57 -3.70 8.68
N ASP A 50 3.26 -4.59 9.40
CA ASP A 50 4.69 -4.87 9.22
C ASP A 50 4.98 -5.41 7.82
N ALA A 51 4.18 -6.35 7.31
CA ALA A 51 4.31 -6.88 5.95
C ALA A 51 4.06 -5.81 4.87
N ILE A 52 3.05 -4.96 5.04
CA ILE A 52 2.72 -3.85 4.14
C ILE A 52 3.87 -2.83 4.10
N SER A 53 4.50 -2.54 5.24
CA SER A 53 5.63 -1.60 5.34
C SER A 53 6.87 -2.03 4.54
N GLN A 54 7.02 -3.33 4.28
CA GLN A 54 8.14 -3.90 3.51
C GLN A 54 7.92 -3.82 1.99
N LEU A 55 6.69 -3.62 1.52
CA LEU A 55 6.36 -3.64 0.10
C LEU A 55 6.99 -2.47 -0.65
N VAL A 56 7.99 -2.70 -1.50
CA VAL A 56 8.62 -1.63 -2.31
C VAL A 56 7.98 -1.50 -3.69
N PHE A 57 8.21 -0.38 -4.38
CA PHE A 57 7.60 -0.09 -5.69
C PHE A 57 7.81 -1.21 -6.71
N ALA A 58 9.01 -1.78 -6.78
CA ALA A 58 9.30 -2.88 -7.72
C ALA A 58 8.50 -4.15 -7.41
N ASP A 59 8.20 -4.40 -6.13
CA ASP A 59 7.47 -5.59 -5.70
C ASP A 59 6.02 -5.55 -6.13
N ILE A 60 5.40 -4.35 -6.14
CA ILE A 60 3.99 -4.12 -6.53
C ILE A 60 3.65 -4.80 -7.87
N TRP A 61 4.63 -4.94 -8.76
CA TRP A 61 4.47 -5.47 -10.11
C TRP A 61 4.93 -6.93 -10.27
N ARG A 62 5.36 -7.59 -9.21
CA ARG A 62 5.74 -9.02 -9.25
C ARG A 62 4.53 -9.89 -9.62
N LEU A 63 4.81 -11.09 -10.11
CA LEU A 63 3.80 -12.11 -10.39
C LEU A 63 3.77 -13.14 -9.26
N PRO A 64 2.66 -13.88 -9.08
CA PRO A 64 2.66 -15.06 -8.22
C PRO A 64 3.81 -16.01 -8.60
N PRO A 65 4.45 -16.70 -7.63
CA PRO A 65 4.06 -16.85 -6.22
C PRO A 65 4.71 -15.83 -5.26
N PHE A 66 5.07 -14.62 -5.73
CA PHE A 66 5.70 -13.60 -4.88
C PHE A 66 4.85 -13.28 -3.64
N ARG A 67 5.52 -13.24 -2.48
CA ARG A 67 4.91 -12.92 -1.19
C ARG A 67 5.95 -12.34 -0.22
N ILE A 68 5.46 -11.54 0.72
CA ILE A 68 6.15 -11.09 1.93
C ILE A 68 5.48 -11.78 3.11
N SER A 69 6.21 -12.62 3.83
CA SER A 69 5.68 -13.37 4.98
C SER A 69 6.18 -12.76 6.28
N VAL A 70 5.25 -12.42 7.18
CA VAL A 70 5.55 -11.89 8.51
C VAL A 70 4.73 -12.70 9.51
N ARG A 71 5.42 -13.56 10.27
CA ARG A 71 4.84 -14.34 11.37
C ARG A 71 3.48 -14.96 11.00
N THR A 72 2.38 -14.38 11.50
CA THR A 72 1.04 -14.93 11.36
C THR A 72 0.38 -14.66 10.01
N VAL A 73 0.95 -13.82 9.16
CA VAL A 73 0.34 -13.43 7.88
C VAL A 73 1.32 -13.48 6.71
N ARG A 74 0.78 -13.36 5.50
CA ARG A 74 1.53 -13.11 4.28
C ARG A 74 0.80 -12.06 3.44
N LEU A 75 1.56 -11.13 2.86
CA LEU A 75 1.12 -10.25 1.78
C LEU A 75 1.55 -10.89 0.45
N ASP A 76 0.62 -11.27 -0.40
CA ASP A 76 0.93 -12.01 -1.63
C ASP A 76 0.15 -11.52 -2.86
N VAL A 77 0.72 -11.80 -4.02
CA VAL A 77 0.08 -11.56 -5.31
C VAL A 77 -0.82 -12.75 -5.63
N GLN A 78 -2.11 -12.50 -5.79
CA GLN A 78 -3.09 -13.53 -6.19
C GLN A 78 -3.15 -13.73 -7.71
N GLY A 79 -2.82 -12.70 -8.48
CA GLY A 79 -2.79 -12.78 -9.94
C GLY A 79 -2.54 -11.45 -10.61
N ALA A 80 -2.23 -11.52 -11.90
CA ALA A 80 -2.31 -10.36 -12.78
C ALA A 80 -3.77 -10.10 -13.17
N ILE A 81 -4.12 -8.83 -13.34
CA ILE A 81 -5.40 -8.41 -13.89
C ILE A 81 -5.22 -7.77 -15.26
N ALA A 82 -6.33 -7.50 -15.96
CA ALA A 82 -6.33 -6.80 -17.24
C ALA A 82 -5.55 -5.46 -17.14
N GLY A 83 -4.91 -5.07 -18.25
CA GLY A 83 -4.08 -3.85 -18.27
C GLY A 83 -2.76 -3.96 -17.50
N GLY A 84 -2.36 -5.16 -17.07
CA GLY A 84 -1.07 -5.40 -16.41
C GLY A 84 -1.04 -5.05 -14.93
N GLY A 85 -2.21 -4.85 -14.30
CA GLY A 85 -2.33 -4.61 -12.86
C GLY A 85 -2.12 -5.87 -12.00
N ARG A 86 -2.22 -5.72 -10.67
CA ARG A 86 -2.08 -6.82 -9.71
C ARG A 86 -3.22 -6.86 -8.70
N ASN A 87 -3.62 -8.08 -8.36
CA ASN A 87 -4.47 -8.37 -7.21
C ASN A 87 -3.58 -8.78 -6.03
N TRP A 88 -3.59 -7.98 -4.97
CA TRP A 88 -2.81 -8.20 -3.76
C TRP A 88 -3.72 -8.54 -2.59
N GLN A 89 -3.30 -9.49 -1.76
CA GLN A 89 -4.01 -9.85 -0.55
C GLN A 89 -3.06 -9.99 0.63
N VAL A 90 -3.54 -9.61 1.82
CA VAL A 90 -2.98 -10.10 3.08
C VAL A 90 -3.83 -11.26 3.55
N GLN A 91 -3.19 -12.39 3.83
CA GLN A 91 -3.84 -13.62 4.29
C GLN A 91 -3.20 -14.13 5.59
N ILE A 92 -4.00 -14.70 6.47
CA ILE A 92 -3.52 -15.37 7.68
C ILE A 92 -2.94 -16.75 7.32
N ASN A 93 -1.78 -17.06 7.86
CA ASN A 93 -1.09 -18.33 7.64
C ASN A 93 -1.75 -19.47 8.43
N GLY A 94 -1.76 -20.68 7.86
CA GLY A 94 -2.26 -21.88 8.54
C GLY A 94 -3.78 -22.02 8.61
N ILE A 95 -4.55 -21.06 8.09
CA ILE A 95 -6.02 -21.15 7.99
C ILE A 95 -6.41 -21.82 6.68
N SER A 96 -7.22 -22.88 6.77
CA SER A 96 -7.91 -23.48 5.62
C SER A 96 -9.19 -22.70 5.32
N GLY A 97 -9.43 -22.36 4.05
CA GLY A 97 -10.60 -21.59 3.63
C GLY A 97 -10.40 -20.08 3.72
N ALA A 98 -11.41 -19.38 4.28
CA ALA A 98 -11.41 -17.92 4.36
C ALA A 98 -10.30 -17.40 5.29
N SER A 99 -9.28 -16.77 4.70
CA SER A 99 -8.08 -16.29 5.40
C SER A 99 -7.68 -14.87 5.02
N THR A 100 -8.39 -14.22 4.10
CA THR A 100 -8.03 -12.88 3.60
C THR A 100 -8.48 -11.80 4.59
N ILE A 101 -7.60 -10.86 4.91
CA ILE A 101 -7.88 -9.76 5.87
C ILE A 101 -7.69 -8.37 5.25
N SER A 102 -7.00 -8.28 4.12
CA SER A 102 -6.86 -7.07 3.30
C SER A 102 -6.77 -7.50 1.84
N ALA A 103 -7.40 -6.75 0.94
CA ALA A 103 -7.40 -7.02 -0.49
C ALA A 103 -7.43 -5.73 -1.29
N ILE A 104 -6.54 -5.61 -2.27
CA ILE A 104 -6.54 -4.49 -3.19
C ILE A 104 -6.32 -4.94 -4.64
N ILE A 105 -6.81 -4.12 -5.56
CA ILE A 105 -6.45 -4.13 -6.96
C ILE A 105 -5.58 -2.90 -7.21
N VAL A 106 -4.44 -3.09 -7.90
CA VAL A 106 -3.57 -2.00 -8.36
C VAL A 106 -3.59 -1.98 -9.88
N GLN A 107 -4.00 -0.87 -10.48
CA GLN A 107 -4.06 -0.71 -11.93
C GLN A 107 -2.66 -0.65 -12.54
N GLY A 108 -2.46 -1.34 -13.68
CA GLY A 108 -1.13 -1.52 -14.27
C GLY A 108 -0.51 -0.26 -14.86
N ASN A 109 -1.30 0.75 -15.20
CA ASN A 109 -0.80 2.02 -15.71
C ASN A 109 0.07 2.77 -14.68
N LEU A 110 -0.11 2.50 -13.38
CA LEU A 110 0.72 3.08 -12.31
C LEU A 110 2.16 2.55 -12.33
N ALA A 111 2.44 1.44 -13.03
CA ALA A 111 3.79 0.94 -13.24
C ALA A 111 4.64 1.89 -14.11
N THR A 112 4.02 2.83 -14.82
CA THR A 112 4.69 3.76 -15.73
C THR A 112 5.26 5.00 -15.04
N ALA A 113 5.10 5.13 -13.73
CA ALA A 113 5.70 6.20 -12.93
C ALA A 113 7.22 6.33 -13.21
N SER A 114 7.58 7.41 -13.90
CA SER A 114 8.90 7.58 -14.50
C SER A 114 9.96 8.10 -13.53
N THR A 115 9.57 8.92 -12.56
CA THR A 115 10.50 9.53 -11.59
C THR A 115 10.47 8.81 -10.24
N GLU A 116 11.50 8.99 -9.43
CA GLU A 116 11.59 8.40 -8.10
C GLU A 116 10.48 8.89 -7.17
N GLU A 117 10.13 10.17 -7.23
CA GLU A 117 9.06 10.78 -6.43
C GLU A 117 7.69 10.19 -6.77
N ARG A 118 7.40 10.00 -8.07
CA ARG A 118 6.16 9.36 -8.53
C ARG A 118 6.10 7.90 -8.09
N ARG A 119 7.20 7.16 -8.16
CA ARG A 119 7.28 5.77 -7.70
C ARG A 119 7.07 5.68 -6.19
N ALA A 120 7.68 6.58 -5.42
CA ALA A 120 7.47 6.68 -3.98
C ALA A 120 6.01 7.02 -3.65
N TYR A 121 5.38 7.91 -4.42
CA TYR A 121 3.97 8.23 -4.26
C TYR A 121 3.06 7.04 -4.57
N VAL A 122 3.26 6.33 -5.69
CA VAL A 122 2.53 5.08 -6.00
C VAL A 122 2.69 4.07 -4.88
N GLN A 123 3.92 3.83 -4.41
CA GLN A 123 4.19 2.91 -3.30
C GLN A 123 3.42 3.31 -2.04
N ARG A 124 3.43 4.60 -1.68
CA ARG A 124 2.67 5.12 -0.54
C ARG A 124 1.18 4.88 -0.70
N MET A 125 0.62 5.17 -1.88
CA MET A 125 -0.82 4.99 -2.13
C MET A 125 -1.25 3.53 -2.11
N VAL A 126 -0.43 2.62 -2.63
CA VAL A 126 -0.67 1.17 -2.57
C VAL A 126 -0.63 0.67 -1.12
N ARG A 127 0.36 1.09 -0.32
CA ARG A 127 0.44 0.76 1.10
C ARG A 127 -0.76 1.31 1.88
N ASN A 128 -1.14 2.56 1.60
CA ASN A 128 -2.31 3.19 2.21
C ASN A 128 -3.60 2.42 1.89
N ALA A 129 -3.77 1.97 0.65
CA ALA A 129 -4.93 1.16 0.27
C ALA A 129 -4.98 -0.19 0.99
N LEU A 130 -3.83 -0.87 1.15
CA LEU A 130 -3.75 -2.12 1.91
C LEU A 130 -4.13 -1.90 3.38
N VAL A 131 -3.65 -0.82 4.01
CA VAL A 131 -4.00 -0.46 5.39
C VAL A 131 -5.48 -0.07 5.51
N GLN A 132 -6.01 0.71 4.56
CA GLN A 132 -7.42 1.09 4.54
C GLN A 132 -8.32 -0.15 4.37
N SER A 133 -7.94 -1.09 3.50
CA SER A 133 -8.62 -2.36 3.32
C SER A 133 -8.63 -3.19 4.61
N LEU A 134 -7.47 -3.30 5.27
CA LEU A 134 -7.31 -4.00 6.55
C LEU A 134 -8.23 -3.44 7.64
N ASN A 135 -8.36 -2.12 7.73
CA ASN A 135 -9.14 -1.45 8.77
C ASN A 135 -10.65 -1.44 8.50
N THR A 136 -11.08 -1.64 7.24
CA THR A 136 -12.49 -1.51 6.85
C THR A 136 -13.13 -2.83 6.42
N ALA A 137 -12.35 -3.90 6.26
CA ALA A 137 -12.78 -5.17 5.68
C ALA A 137 -13.36 -5.03 4.26
N ARG A 138 -12.86 -4.05 3.49
CA ARG A 138 -13.30 -3.73 2.13
C ARG A 138 -12.17 -3.89 1.13
N SER A 139 -12.50 -4.37 -0.06
CA SER A 139 -11.57 -4.40 -1.19
C SER A 139 -11.38 -2.97 -1.72
N MET A 140 -10.14 -2.60 -2.04
CA MET A 140 -9.84 -1.26 -2.59
C MET A 140 -9.29 -1.36 -4.01
N ASP A 141 -9.65 -0.43 -4.88
CA ASP A 141 -9.04 -0.24 -6.20
C ASP A 141 -8.15 1.01 -6.16
N VAL A 142 -6.87 0.83 -6.54
CA VAL A 142 -5.86 1.89 -6.59
C VAL A 142 -5.66 2.26 -8.06
N ASN A 143 -6.16 3.43 -8.42
CA ASN A 143 -6.31 3.86 -9.80
C ASN A 143 -5.96 5.34 -9.98
N GLY A 144 -5.77 5.78 -11.21
CA GLY A 144 -5.48 7.17 -11.58
C GLY A 144 -4.30 7.27 -12.53
N PRO A 145 -4.12 8.39 -13.25
CA PRO A 145 -2.92 8.60 -14.05
C PRO A 145 -1.70 8.75 -13.15
N CYS A 146 -0.60 8.10 -13.50
CA CYS A 146 0.73 8.43 -12.98
C CYS A 146 1.79 7.96 -13.99
N ARG A 147 2.34 8.92 -14.73
CA ARG A 147 3.33 8.71 -15.80
C ARG A 147 4.54 9.55 -15.52
#